data_AF-A0A5B0NBG9-F1
#
_entry.id   AF-A0A5B0NBG9-F1
#
_cell.length_a   1.000
_cell.length_b   1.000
_cell.length_c   1.000
_cell.angle_alpha   90.00
_cell.angle_beta   90.00
_cell.angle_gamma   90.00
#
_symmetry.space_group_name_H-M   'P 1'
#
loop_
_entity.id
_entity.type
_entity.pdbx_description
1 polymer ?
#
loop_
_entity_poly.entity_id
_entity_poly.type
_entity_poly.pdbx_seq_one_letter_code
_entity_poly.pdbx_strand_id
1 'polypeptide(L)'
;MAPDIRILIVGAGAVGAFYGSRLHRPEQGVKVSFICRSNYEEVKANGMEIESRTFGRYRIRPEQVFKSIDEAAELGGSGTGRRWDYVILCTKVLPDRVDDSALLSPLLAVADHDDRPPPTLVLIQNGIGFEDNHRQRHPKVPILSAVTVVNAEQLKPSLVRHNRWTRISIGPYLNFSSYREHPHPPIDPQLEAHSQSQLKLLVEFLRNGQINDAEIYGEKDLQILRWHKLAINQNSSSPA
;
A
#
# COMPACT_ATOMS: atom_id res chain seq x y z
N MET A 1 -4.12 -26.51 1.18
CA MET A 1 -3.83 -25.28 0.41
C MET A 1 -3.89 -24.12 1.39
N ALA A 2 -2.86 -23.28 1.48
CA ALA A 2 -2.92 -22.09 2.32
C ALA A 2 -4.05 -21.17 1.81
N PRO A 3 -4.73 -20.41 2.69
CA PRO A 3 -5.77 -19.48 2.25
C PRO A 3 -5.18 -18.42 1.30
N ASP A 4 -5.98 -18.00 0.31
CA ASP A 4 -5.61 -16.91 -0.59
C ASP A 4 -5.33 -15.62 0.22
N ILE A 5 -4.26 -14.91 -0.12
CA ILE A 5 -3.95 -13.57 0.39
C ILE A 5 -4.63 -12.53 -0.50
N ARG A 6 -5.40 -11.63 0.10
CA ARG A 6 -6.14 -10.57 -0.59
C ARG A 6 -5.55 -9.20 -0.32
N ILE A 7 -5.07 -8.57 -1.38
CA ILE A 7 -4.46 -7.23 -1.33
C ILE A 7 -5.35 -6.25 -2.08
N LEU A 8 -5.69 -5.13 -1.46
CA LEU A 8 -6.39 -4.03 -2.10
C LEU A 8 -5.45 -2.85 -2.30
N ILE A 9 -5.28 -2.40 -3.54
CA ILE A 9 -4.53 -1.19 -3.88
C ILE A 9 -5.49 0.00 -3.95
N VAL A 10 -5.29 0.98 -3.07
CA VAL A 10 -5.97 2.28 -3.09
C VAL A 10 -5.08 3.28 -3.83
N GLY A 11 -5.47 3.60 -5.07
CA GLY A 11 -4.71 4.49 -5.95
C GLY A 11 -4.01 3.75 -7.09
N ALA A 12 -4.76 3.39 -8.13
CA ALA A 12 -4.27 2.73 -9.34
C ALA A 12 -3.54 3.69 -10.33
N GLY A 13 -2.74 4.62 -9.81
CA GLY A 13 -1.79 5.41 -10.59
C GLY A 13 -0.49 4.62 -10.84
N ALA A 14 0.55 5.27 -11.38
CA ALA A 14 1.79 4.59 -11.77
C ALA A 14 2.43 3.72 -10.68
N VAL A 15 2.58 4.25 -9.45
CA VAL A 15 3.18 3.53 -8.31
C VAL A 15 2.32 2.33 -7.87
N GLY A 16 1.02 2.56 -7.67
CA GLY A 16 0.11 1.52 -7.22
C GLY A 16 -0.08 0.41 -8.26
N ALA A 17 -0.24 0.77 -9.53
CA ALA A 17 -0.32 -0.19 -10.63
C ALA A 17 0.98 -1.00 -10.75
N PHE A 18 2.14 -0.36 -10.65
CA PHE A 18 3.42 -1.06 -10.69
C PHE A 18 3.55 -2.08 -9.54
N TYR A 19 3.50 -1.64 -8.27
CA TYR A 19 3.65 -2.58 -7.15
C TYR A 19 2.53 -3.62 -7.08
N GLY A 20 1.28 -3.21 -7.32
CA GLY A 20 0.15 -4.13 -7.36
C GLY A 20 0.31 -5.20 -8.45
N SER A 21 0.85 -4.84 -9.62
CA SER A 21 1.13 -5.81 -10.69
C SER A 21 2.23 -6.81 -10.35
N ARG A 22 3.21 -6.41 -9.51
CA ARG A 22 4.27 -7.31 -9.06
C ARG A 22 3.80 -8.25 -7.95
N LEU A 23 2.90 -7.76 -7.09
CA LEU A 23 2.26 -8.54 -6.04
C LEU A 23 1.23 -9.53 -6.58
N HIS A 24 0.62 -9.25 -7.72
CA HIS A 24 -0.45 -10.10 -8.26
C HIS A 24 0.09 -11.42 -8.81
N ARG A 25 0.00 -12.46 -7.98
CA ARG A 25 0.45 -13.83 -8.25
C ARG A 25 -0.68 -14.81 -7.90
N PRO A 26 -1.79 -14.81 -8.66
CA PRO A 26 -2.95 -15.66 -8.35
C PRO A 26 -2.60 -17.15 -8.36
N GLU A 27 -1.60 -17.57 -9.13
CA GLU A 27 -1.06 -18.92 -9.14
C GLU A 27 -0.35 -19.33 -7.83
N GLN A 28 0.07 -18.34 -7.03
CA GLN A 28 0.66 -18.51 -5.70
C GLN A 28 -0.33 -18.14 -4.58
N GLY A 29 -1.60 -17.90 -4.92
CA GLY A 29 -2.63 -17.51 -3.97
C GLY A 29 -2.62 -16.02 -3.56
N VAL A 30 -1.82 -15.16 -4.20
CA VAL A 30 -1.78 -13.71 -3.89
C VAL A 30 -2.60 -12.94 -4.92
N LYS A 31 -3.80 -12.53 -4.51
CA LYS A 31 -4.82 -11.90 -5.37
C LYS A 31 -4.91 -10.41 -5.07
N VAL A 32 -4.70 -9.60 -6.10
CA VAL A 32 -4.64 -8.13 -5.96
C VAL A 32 -5.85 -7.53 -6.66
N SER A 33 -6.56 -6.68 -5.92
CA SER A 33 -7.66 -5.87 -6.42
C SER A 33 -7.29 -4.39 -6.38
N PHE A 34 -7.97 -3.57 -7.17
CA PHE A 34 -7.66 -2.13 -7.27
C PHE A 34 -8.91 -1.28 -7.12
N ILE A 35 -8.76 -0.15 -6.44
CA ILE A 35 -9.69 0.97 -6.56
C ILE A 35 -9.19 1.91 -7.65
N CYS A 36 -9.99 2.02 -8.71
CA CYS A 36 -9.76 2.83 -9.88
C CYS A 36 -10.83 3.93 -9.93
N ARG A 37 -10.42 5.19 -10.15
CA ARG A 37 -11.36 6.29 -10.40
C ARG A 37 -11.47 6.53 -11.90
N SER A 38 -10.65 7.44 -12.42
CA SER A 38 -10.64 7.83 -13.83
C SER A 38 -10.29 6.71 -14.80
N ASN A 39 -9.69 5.61 -14.34
CA ASN A 39 -9.29 4.47 -15.17
C ASN A 39 -10.12 3.20 -14.97
N TYR A 40 -11.23 3.27 -14.22
CA TYR A 40 -12.02 2.08 -13.87
C TYR A 40 -12.47 1.25 -15.08
N GLU A 41 -13.16 1.86 -16.04
CA GLU A 41 -13.79 1.12 -17.14
C GLU A 41 -12.74 0.39 -17.99
N GLU A 42 -11.64 1.08 -18.29
CA GLU A 42 -10.54 0.55 -19.09
C GLU A 42 -9.80 -0.58 -18.36
N VAL A 43 -9.50 -0.42 -17.07
CA VAL A 43 -8.83 -1.45 -16.26
C VAL A 43 -9.73 -2.67 -16.06
N LYS A 44 -11.03 -2.48 -15.83
CA LYS A 44 -11.98 -3.57 -15.64
C LYS A 44 -12.16 -4.39 -16.92
N ALA A 45 -12.25 -3.73 -18.07
CA ALA A 45 -12.38 -4.40 -19.35
C ALA A 45 -11.08 -5.14 -19.74
N ASN A 46 -9.95 -4.42 -19.73
CA ASN A 46 -8.74 -4.86 -20.42
C ASN A 46 -7.59 -5.24 -19.48
N GLY A 47 -7.74 -5.07 -18.17
CA GLY A 47 -6.64 -5.21 -17.21
C GLY A 47 -5.65 -4.02 -17.27
N MET A 48 -4.46 -4.21 -16.70
CA MET A 48 -3.39 -3.20 -16.69
C MET A 48 -2.17 -3.74 -17.42
N GLU A 49 -1.62 -2.94 -18.32
CA GLU A 49 -0.36 -3.22 -19.00
C GLU A 49 0.78 -2.45 -18.36
N ILE A 50 1.88 -3.16 -18.13
CA ILE A 50 3.12 -2.63 -17.61
C ILE A 50 4.21 -2.78 -18.66
N GLU A 51 4.80 -1.67 -19.07
CA GLU A 51 6.01 -1.64 -19.88
C GLU A 51 7.21 -1.42 -18.96
N SER A 52 8.09 -2.41 -18.83
CA SER A 52 9.30 -2.27 -18.03
C SER A 52 10.54 -2.71 -18.78
N ARG A 53 11.62 -1.92 -18.67
CA ARG A 53 12.95 -2.33 -19.13
C ARG A 53 13.50 -3.51 -18.32
N THR A 54 13.13 -3.62 -17.04
CA THR A 54 13.61 -4.65 -16.12
C THR A 54 12.75 -5.90 -16.14
N PHE A 55 11.42 -5.75 -16.19
CA PHE A 55 10.46 -6.86 -16.08
C PHE A 55 9.80 -7.24 -17.40
N GLY A 56 10.22 -6.64 -18.51
CA GLY A 56 9.59 -6.79 -19.81
C GLY A 56 8.23 -6.09 -19.90
N ARG A 57 7.52 -6.35 -20.99
CA ARG A 57 6.15 -5.89 -21.22
C ARG A 57 5.17 -7.02 -20.88
N TYR A 58 4.22 -6.74 -20.01
CA TYR A 58 3.24 -7.73 -19.56
C TYR A 58 1.93 -7.06 -19.20
N ARG A 59 0.86 -7.86 -19.16
CA ARG A 59 -0.47 -7.43 -18.77
C ARG A 59 -0.96 -8.27 -17.61
N ILE A 60 -1.49 -7.60 -16.58
CA ILE A 60 -2.18 -8.24 -15.47
C ILE A 60 -3.68 -8.03 -15.62
N ARG A 61 -4.47 -9.01 -15.15
CA ARG A 61 -5.90 -8.84 -14.94
C ARG A 61 -6.14 -8.89 -13.43
N PRO A 62 -6.44 -7.75 -12.77
CA PRO A 62 -6.74 -7.74 -11.35
C PRO A 62 -7.83 -8.74 -10.97
N GLU A 63 -7.79 -9.22 -9.72
CA GLU A 63 -8.85 -10.08 -9.17
C GLU A 63 -10.20 -9.36 -9.23
N GLN A 64 -10.24 -8.14 -8.70
CA GLN A 64 -11.41 -7.25 -8.75
C GLN A 64 -10.96 -5.80 -8.97
N VAL A 65 -11.88 -5.00 -9.52
CA VAL A 65 -11.69 -3.57 -9.76
C VAL A 65 -12.93 -2.85 -9.23
N PHE A 66 -12.72 -1.86 -8.36
CA PHE A 66 -13.78 -1.09 -7.69
C PHE A 66 -13.71 0.38 -8.08
N LYS A 67 -14.86 1.07 -8.14
CA LYS A 67 -14.98 2.51 -8.41
C LYS A 67 -14.69 3.35 -7.18
N SER A 68 -14.92 2.80 -5.99
CA SER A 68 -14.80 3.51 -4.72
C SER A 68 -14.33 2.63 -3.57
N ILE A 69 -13.95 3.28 -2.47
CA ILE A 69 -13.59 2.63 -1.20
C ILE A 69 -14.82 1.97 -0.59
N ASP A 70 -15.97 2.64 -0.60
CA ASP A 70 -17.20 2.09 -0.02
C ASP A 70 -17.64 0.84 -0.77
N GLU A 71 -17.57 0.83 -2.10
CA GLU A 71 -17.85 -0.37 -2.91
C GLU A 71 -16.87 -1.51 -2.58
N ALA A 72 -15.58 -1.21 -2.40
CA ALA A 72 -14.58 -2.21 -2.04
C ALA A 72 -14.74 -2.73 -0.59
N ALA A 73 -15.22 -1.89 0.33
CA ALA A 73 -15.54 -2.25 1.71
C ALA A 73 -16.80 -3.12 1.77
N GLU A 74 -17.84 -2.74 1.02
CA GLU A 74 -19.09 -3.48 0.92
C GLU A 74 -18.88 -4.81 0.22
N LEU A 75 -18.42 -4.83 -1.04
CA LEU A 75 -18.31 -6.08 -1.82
C LEU A 75 -17.13 -6.96 -1.40
N GLY A 76 -16.09 -6.36 -0.83
CA GLY A 76 -15.00 -7.10 -0.18
C GLY A 76 -15.46 -7.73 1.14
N GLY A 77 -16.45 -7.13 1.81
CA GLY A 77 -17.01 -7.59 3.09
C GLY A 77 -18.31 -8.40 2.99
N SER A 78 -19.09 -8.28 1.92
CA SER A 78 -20.47 -8.75 1.87
C SER A 78 -20.56 -10.21 1.42
N GLY A 79 -20.91 -11.09 2.35
CA GLY A 79 -21.69 -12.29 2.09
C GLY A 79 -20.95 -13.56 1.65
N THR A 80 -19.64 -13.49 1.34
CA THR A 80 -18.80 -14.69 1.09
C THR A 80 -17.59 -14.81 2.03
N GLY A 81 -17.46 -13.91 3.01
CA GLY A 81 -16.52 -14.05 4.14
C GLY A 81 -15.05 -13.75 3.84
N ARG A 82 -14.70 -12.91 2.86
CA ARG A 82 -13.28 -12.67 2.53
C ARG A 82 -12.84 -11.20 2.64
N ARG A 83 -12.63 -10.75 3.89
CA ARG A 83 -11.95 -9.49 4.26
C ARG A 83 -10.52 -9.41 3.69
N TRP A 84 -10.03 -8.18 3.46
CA TRP A 84 -8.68 -7.86 3.00
C TRP A 84 -7.61 -8.28 4.02
N ASP A 85 -6.46 -8.76 3.55
CA ASP A 85 -5.26 -8.98 4.37
C ASP A 85 -4.38 -7.73 4.40
N TYR A 86 -4.26 -7.08 3.24
CA TYR A 86 -3.52 -5.82 3.08
C TYR A 86 -4.35 -4.78 2.36
N VAL A 87 -4.32 -3.56 2.87
CA VAL A 87 -4.79 -2.35 2.17
C VAL A 87 -3.57 -1.49 1.91
N ILE A 88 -3.21 -1.29 0.65
CA ILE A 88 -2.02 -0.54 0.24
C ILE A 88 -2.44 0.81 -0.34
N LEU A 89 -2.07 1.89 0.33
CA LEU A 89 -2.33 3.26 -0.11
C LEU A 89 -1.15 3.80 -0.92
N CYS A 90 -1.43 4.18 -2.18
CA CYS A 90 -0.44 4.71 -3.13
C CYS A 90 -0.83 6.10 -3.68
N THR A 91 -1.79 6.78 -3.07
CA THR A 91 -2.21 8.14 -3.45
C THR A 91 -1.18 9.19 -3.02
N LYS A 92 -1.20 10.36 -3.63
CA LYS A 92 -0.40 11.50 -3.14
C LYS A 92 -0.97 11.97 -1.80
N VAL A 93 -0.10 12.19 -0.81
CA VAL A 93 -0.47 12.84 0.45
C VAL A 93 -0.81 14.30 0.16
N LEU A 94 -2.05 14.69 0.42
CA LEU A 94 -2.57 16.05 0.24
C LEU A 94 -3.40 16.44 1.47
N PRO A 95 -2.76 16.69 2.64
CA PRO A 95 -3.46 16.82 3.92
C PRO A 95 -4.50 17.95 3.94
N ASP A 96 -4.22 19.03 3.22
CA ASP A 96 -5.14 20.18 3.09
C ASP A 96 -6.38 19.89 2.22
N ARG A 97 -6.44 18.71 1.58
CA ARG A 97 -7.49 18.35 0.62
C ARG A 97 -8.18 17.03 0.95
N VAL A 98 -7.47 16.09 1.56
CA VAL A 98 -7.95 14.72 1.79
C VAL A 98 -7.46 14.21 3.14
N ASP A 99 -8.39 13.82 4.01
CA ASP A 99 -8.09 13.02 5.20
C ASP A 99 -8.07 11.53 4.82
N ASP A 100 -6.91 11.04 4.39
CA ASP A 100 -6.71 9.64 3.98
C ASP A 100 -7.10 8.66 5.10
N SER A 101 -6.82 9.01 6.35
CA SER A 101 -7.13 8.19 7.52
C SER A 101 -8.64 8.07 7.78
N ALA A 102 -9.43 9.13 7.60
CA ALA A 102 -10.89 9.06 7.63
C ALA A 102 -11.42 8.28 6.43
N LEU A 103 -10.92 8.59 5.23
CA LEU A 103 -11.32 7.99 3.97
C LEU A 103 -11.17 6.47 3.96
N LEU A 104 -10.12 5.92 4.58
CA LEU A 104 -9.90 4.47 4.63
C LEU A 104 -10.70 3.73 5.70
N SER A 105 -11.40 4.42 6.61
CA SER A 105 -12.10 3.79 7.73
C SER A 105 -13.02 2.62 7.34
N PRO A 106 -13.82 2.70 6.24
CA PRO A 106 -14.67 1.59 5.82
C PRO A 106 -13.90 0.30 5.51
N LEU A 107 -12.64 0.40 5.06
CA LEU A 107 -11.80 -0.75 4.72
C LEU A 107 -11.05 -1.32 5.94
N LEU A 108 -10.82 -0.50 6.95
CA LEU A 108 -10.01 -0.84 8.12
C LEU A 108 -10.84 -1.23 9.35
N ALA A 109 -12.16 -1.03 9.29
CA ALA A 109 -13.06 -1.38 10.36
C ALA A 109 -13.04 -2.88 10.67
N VAL A 110 -12.92 -3.21 11.95
CA VAL A 110 -13.06 -4.58 12.48
C VAL A 110 -14.41 -4.66 13.17
N ALA A 111 -15.30 -5.54 12.73
CA ALA A 111 -16.49 -5.83 13.52
C ALA A 111 -16.07 -6.55 14.81
N ASP A 112 -16.56 -6.11 15.97
CA ASP A 112 -16.18 -6.61 17.30
C ASP A 112 -16.46 -8.12 17.54
N HIS A 113 -17.13 -8.79 16.60
CA HIS A 113 -17.50 -10.20 16.68
C HIS A 113 -16.71 -11.11 15.71
N ASP A 114 -15.66 -10.61 15.07
CA ASP A 114 -14.83 -11.40 14.16
C ASP A 114 -13.49 -11.75 14.84
N ASP A 115 -13.14 -13.04 14.88
CA ASP A 115 -11.86 -13.53 15.42
C ASP A 115 -10.65 -13.15 14.53
N ARG A 116 -10.88 -12.53 13.37
CA ARG A 116 -9.81 -12.11 12.45
C ARG A 116 -9.27 -10.70 12.77
N PRO A 117 -7.93 -10.51 12.78
CA PRO A 117 -7.34 -9.18 12.94
C PRO A 117 -7.73 -8.24 11.78
N PRO A 118 -7.65 -6.90 11.99
CA PRO A 118 -7.79 -5.94 10.90
C PRO A 118 -6.81 -6.21 9.76
N PRO A 119 -7.10 -5.72 8.54
CA PRO A 119 -6.10 -5.70 7.48
C PRO A 119 -4.87 -4.90 7.91
N THR A 120 -3.70 -5.28 7.38
CA THR A 120 -2.50 -4.46 7.50
C THR A 120 -2.58 -3.30 6.52
N LEU A 121 -2.48 -2.08 7.03
CA LEU A 121 -2.38 -0.87 6.23
C LEU A 121 -0.93 -0.66 5.79
N VAL A 122 -0.70 -0.55 4.49
CA VAL A 122 0.63 -0.28 3.92
C VAL A 122 0.61 1.08 3.24
N LEU A 123 1.50 1.98 3.64
CA LEU A 123 1.53 3.36 3.15
C LEU A 123 2.74 3.57 2.23
N ILE A 124 2.50 3.52 0.92
CA ILE A 124 3.51 3.77 -0.13
C ILE A 124 3.29 5.19 -0.67
N GLN A 125 3.59 6.18 0.17
CA GLN A 125 3.38 7.59 -0.17
C GLN A 125 4.62 8.44 0.11
N ASN A 126 4.74 9.53 -0.66
CA ASN A 126 5.71 10.59 -0.39
C ASN A 126 5.17 11.53 0.70
N GLY A 127 6.05 12.05 1.53
CA GLY A 127 5.70 12.89 2.68
C GLY A 127 6.25 12.31 3.98
N ILE A 128 5.95 12.95 5.10
CA ILE A 128 6.30 12.60 6.48
C ILE A 128 5.09 12.84 7.38
N GLY A 129 5.04 12.15 8.52
CA GLY A 129 4.06 12.42 9.59
C GLY A 129 2.65 11.92 9.30
N PHE A 130 2.30 11.62 8.06
CA PHE A 130 0.96 11.16 7.69
C PHE A 130 0.58 9.82 8.35
N GLU A 131 1.57 9.02 8.76
CA GLU A 131 1.34 7.77 9.49
C GLU A 131 0.67 8.00 10.86
N ASP A 132 0.95 9.13 11.51
CA ASP A 132 0.43 9.45 12.86
C ASP A 132 -1.09 9.58 12.86
N ASN A 133 -1.66 10.23 11.84
CA ASN A 133 -3.11 10.37 11.65
C ASN A 133 -3.81 9.01 11.49
N HIS A 134 -3.15 8.04 10.83
CA HIS A 134 -3.65 6.68 10.73
C HIS A 134 -3.57 5.95 12.06
N ARG A 135 -2.46 6.06 12.81
CA ARG A 135 -2.33 5.46 14.14
C ARG A 135 -3.36 6.01 15.12
N GLN A 136 -3.60 7.31 15.12
CA GLN A 136 -4.57 7.97 16.00
C GLN A 136 -5.98 7.42 15.78
N ARG A 137 -6.40 7.32 14.51
CA ARG A 137 -7.76 6.92 14.15
C ARG A 137 -7.96 5.40 14.19
N HIS A 138 -6.92 4.64 13.88
CA HIS A 138 -6.97 3.19 13.74
C HIS A 138 -5.96 2.52 14.69
N PRO A 139 -6.11 2.66 16.02
CA PRO A 139 -5.08 2.27 16.99
C PRO A 139 -4.77 0.77 17.00
N LYS A 140 -5.70 -0.07 16.55
CA LYS A 140 -5.55 -1.54 16.48
C LYS A 140 -5.06 -2.05 15.11
N VAL A 141 -4.95 -1.17 14.11
CA VAL A 141 -4.55 -1.56 12.75
C VAL A 141 -3.02 -1.65 12.68
N PRO A 142 -2.45 -2.76 12.14
CA PRO A 142 -1.04 -2.84 11.79
C PRO A 142 -0.73 -1.85 10.68
N ILE A 143 0.30 -1.02 10.86
CA ILE A 143 0.70 -0.01 9.87
C ILE A 143 2.12 -0.32 9.43
N LEU A 144 2.32 -0.47 8.13
CA LEU A 144 3.63 -0.56 7.48
C LEU A 144 3.85 0.69 6.66
N SER A 145 4.88 1.47 6.99
CA SER A 145 5.30 2.62 6.22
C SER A 145 6.32 2.18 5.18
N ALA A 146 6.26 2.73 3.98
CA ALA A 146 7.18 2.41 2.90
C ALA A 146 7.80 3.66 2.25
N VAL A 147 9.11 3.61 2.06
CA VAL A 147 9.88 4.58 1.30
C VAL A 147 10.29 3.92 -0.01
N THR A 148 9.73 4.39 -1.12
CA THR A 148 10.05 3.87 -2.46
C THR A 148 10.83 4.89 -3.28
N VAL A 149 11.81 4.43 -4.06
CA VAL A 149 12.37 5.15 -5.20
C VAL A 149 11.98 4.38 -6.45
N VAL A 150 11.00 4.89 -7.18
CA VAL A 150 10.49 4.26 -8.39
C VAL A 150 10.30 5.32 -9.48
N ASN A 151 10.78 5.02 -10.68
CA ASN A 151 10.49 5.82 -11.86
C ASN A 151 9.41 5.11 -12.67
N ALA A 152 8.17 5.48 -12.39
CA ALA A 152 6.99 4.98 -13.09
C ALA A 152 6.07 6.15 -13.48
N GLU A 153 5.51 6.07 -14.68
CA GLU A 153 4.56 7.04 -15.22
C GLU A 153 3.34 6.32 -15.81
N GLN A 154 2.17 6.92 -15.66
CA GLN A 154 0.94 6.41 -16.26
C GLN A 154 0.75 7.11 -17.60
N LEU A 155 0.93 6.37 -18.69
CA LEU A 155 0.83 6.89 -20.06
C LEU A 155 -0.61 6.96 -20.56
N LYS A 156 -1.41 5.96 -20.15
CA LYS A 156 -2.83 5.83 -20.46
C LYS A 156 -3.54 5.22 -19.25
N PRO A 157 -4.88 5.28 -19.17
CA PRO A 157 -5.63 4.74 -18.03
C PRO A 157 -5.21 3.32 -17.59
N SER A 158 -4.94 2.41 -18.53
CA SER A 158 -4.49 1.03 -18.30
C SER A 158 -3.03 0.75 -18.67
N LEU A 159 -2.21 1.78 -18.94
CA LEU A 159 -0.82 1.60 -19.37
C LEU A 159 0.15 2.38 -18.47
N VAL A 160 1.03 1.65 -17.80
CA VAL A 160 2.09 2.21 -16.96
C VAL A 160 3.45 1.83 -17.51
N ARG A 161 4.36 2.81 -17.59
CA ARG A 161 5.75 2.58 -17.93
C ARG A 161 6.62 2.68 -16.69
N HIS A 162 7.42 1.65 -16.46
CA HIS A 162 8.46 1.59 -15.45
C HIS A 162 9.85 1.71 -16.13
N ASN A 163 10.48 2.87 -15.94
CA ASN A 163 11.61 3.30 -16.76
C ASN A 163 12.97 2.71 -16.37
N ARG A 164 13.23 2.46 -15.07
CA ARG A 164 14.56 2.07 -14.56
C ARG A 164 14.46 1.18 -13.31
N TRP A 165 15.36 1.39 -12.35
CA TRP A 165 15.42 0.75 -11.04
C TRP A 165 14.18 1.14 -10.21
N THR A 166 13.64 0.19 -9.46
CA THR A 166 12.74 0.42 -8.30
C THR A 166 13.44 -0.03 -7.02
N ARG A 167 13.38 0.75 -5.93
CA ARG A 167 13.78 0.32 -4.57
C ARG A 167 12.65 0.58 -3.62
N ILE A 168 12.40 -0.34 -2.68
CA ILE A 168 11.40 -0.16 -1.64
C ILE A 168 11.93 -0.62 -0.29
N SER A 169 11.86 0.29 0.68
CA SER A 169 12.23 0.05 2.07
C SER A 169 10.95 0.13 2.90
N ILE A 170 10.67 -0.89 3.72
CA ILE A 170 9.42 -1.01 4.45
C ILE A 170 9.72 -1.29 5.93
N GLY A 171 9.03 -0.62 6.82
CA GLY A 171 9.14 -0.82 8.26
C GLY A 171 7.79 -0.61 8.96
N PRO A 172 7.62 -1.12 10.18
CA PRO A 172 6.40 -0.88 10.93
C PRO A 172 6.33 0.60 11.35
N TYR A 173 5.11 1.08 11.50
CA TYR A 173 4.82 2.33 12.21
C TYR A 173 3.98 2.00 13.44
N LEU A 174 4.59 2.16 14.61
CA LEU A 174 4.01 1.86 15.91
C LEU A 174 3.58 3.18 16.55
N ASN A 175 4.55 3.93 17.07
CA ASN A 175 4.31 5.12 17.89
C ASN A 175 5.51 6.09 17.84
N PHE A 176 5.98 6.39 16.63
CA PHE A 176 7.16 7.22 16.41
C PHE A 176 7.02 8.62 17.03
N SER A 177 7.77 8.89 18.10
CA SER A 177 7.54 10.04 18.98
C SER A 177 7.73 11.40 18.31
N SER A 178 8.55 11.50 17.27
CA SER A 178 8.88 12.80 16.64
C SER A 178 7.77 13.39 15.79
N TYR A 179 6.70 12.63 15.47
CA TYR A 179 5.55 13.15 14.71
C TYR A 179 4.28 13.29 15.55
N ARG A 180 4.32 12.91 16.84
CA ARG A 180 3.13 12.91 17.68
C ARG A 180 2.70 14.33 18.00
N GLU A 181 1.56 14.72 17.45
CA GLU A 181 0.84 15.90 17.90
C GLU A 181 0.00 15.57 19.16
N HIS A 182 -0.47 14.33 19.26
CA HIS A 182 -1.33 13.86 20.33
C HIS A 182 -0.84 12.55 20.97
N PRO A 183 -1.24 12.25 22.23
CA PRO A 183 -0.90 10.98 22.83
C PRO A 183 -1.68 9.81 22.20
N HIS A 184 -0.95 8.80 21.72
CA HIS A 184 -1.55 7.52 21.33
C HIS A 184 -1.63 6.56 22.53
N PRO A 185 -2.60 5.62 22.53
CA PRO A 185 -2.57 4.49 23.45
C PRO A 185 -1.23 3.72 23.37
N PRO A 186 -0.81 3.05 24.47
CA PRO A 186 0.33 2.15 24.43
C PRO A 186 0.16 1.11 23.31
N ILE A 187 1.27 0.78 22.64
CA ILE A 187 1.27 -0.23 21.59
C ILE A 187 1.17 -1.61 22.24
N ASP A 188 0.16 -2.37 21.84
CA ASP A 188 0.00 -3.76 22.24
C ASP A 188 1.18 -4.59 21.67
N PRO A 189 1.92 -5.35 22.50
CA PRO A 189 2.96 -6.26 22.02
C PRO A 189 2.49 -7.23 20.94
N GLN A 190 1.22 -7.65 20.96
CA GLN A 190 0.63 -8.51 19.93
C GLN A 190 0.50 -7.77 18.60
N LEU A 191 0.12 -6.49 18.62
CA LEU A 191 0.05 -5.65 17.44
C LEU A 191 1.43 -5.44 16.82
N GLU A 192 2.45 -5.20 17.65
CA GLU A 192 3.84 -5.10 17.18
C GLU A 192 4.31 -6.41 16.56
N ALA A 193 4.15 -7.54 17.25
CA ALA A 193 4.54 -8.85 16.73
C ALA A 193 3.80 -9.20 15.43
N HIS A 194 2.50 -8.89 15.35
CA HIS A 194 1.71 -9.09 14.14
C HIS A 194 2.22 -8.19 13.00
N SER A 195 2.49 -6.91 13.25
CA SER A 195 3.05 -5.98 12.26
C SER A 195 4.37 -6.49 11.69
N GLN A 196 5.25 -7.04 12.53
CA GLN A 196 6.52 -7.64 12.09
C GLN A 196 6.32 -8.88 11.22
N SER A 197 5.37 -9.74 11.56
CA SER A 197 5.02 -10.92 10.75
C SER A 197 4.44 -10.52 9.39
N GLN A 198 3.54 -9.55 9.36
CA GLN A 198 2.93 -9.02 8.12
C GLN A 198 3.95 -8.29 7.24
N LEU A 199 4.93 -7.62 7.84
CA LEU A 199 6.06 -7.01 7.12
C LEU A 199 6.91 -8.05 6.40
N LYS A 200 7.27 -9.15 7.07
CA LYS A 200 8.06 -10.23 6.48
C LYS A 200 7.33 -10.86 5.29
N LEU A 201 6.03 -11.17 5.46
CA LEU A 201 5.19 -11.73 4.40
C LEU A 201 5.06 -10.78 3.20
N LEU A 202 4.80 -9.49 3.44
CA LEU A 202 4.69 -8.51 2.36
C LEU A 202 5.99 -8.41 1.54
N VAL A 203 7.15 -8.38 2.22
CA VAL A 203 8.45 -8.35 1.56
C VAL A 203 8.72 -9.64 0.78
N GLU A 204 8.29 -10.79 1.29
CA GLU A 204 8.34 -12.05 0.55
C GLU A 204 7.49 -11.99 -0.72
N PHE A 205 6.25 -11.50 -0.65
CA PHE A 205 5.39 -11.34 -1.83
C PHE A 205 6.01 -10.39 -2.87
N LEU A 206 6.61 -9.28 -2.42
CA LEU A 206 7.34 -8.36 -3.31
C LEU A 206 8.53 -9.04 -4.00
N ARG A 207 9.31 -9.85 -3.26
CA ARG A 207 10.45 -10.60 -3.81
C ARG A 207 10.01 -11.71 -4.77
N ASN A 208 8.91 -12.40 -4.49
CA ASN A 208 8.29 -13.33 -5.44
C ASN A 208 7.79 -12.58 -6.69
N GLY A 209 7.37 -11.33 -6.51
CA GLY A 209 7.17 -10.33 -7.56
C GLY A 209 8.45 -9.81 -8.22
N GLN A 210 9.62 -10.42 -8.01
CA GLN A 210 10.93 -9.99 -8.53
C GLN A 210 11.39 -8.58 -8.09
N ILE A 211 10.77 -7.99 -7.06
CA ILE A 211 11.29 -6.79 -6.39
C ILE A 211 12.34 -7.26 -5.37
N ASN A 212 13.48 -7.70 -5.88
CA ASN A 212 14.52 -8.36 -5.10
C ASN A 212 15.17 -7.45 -4.04
N ASP A 213 15.08 -6.13 -4.23
CA ASP A 213 15.61 -5.11 -3.35
C ASP A 213 14.56 -4.53 -2.39
N ALA A 214 13.45 -5.25 -2.17
CA ALA A 214 12.55 -4.99 -1.05
C ALA A 214 13.28 -5.27 0.27
N GLU A 215 13.43 -4.24 1.09
CA GLU A 215 14.22 -4.27 2.33
C GLU A 215 13.34 -3.99 3.55
N ILE A 216 13.65 -4.67 4.66
CA ILE A 216 13.01 -4.47 5.96
C ILE A 216 13.82 -3.47 6.78
N TYR A 217 13.13 -2.51 7.39
CA TYR A 217 13.70 -1.50 8.29
C TYR A 217 12.97 -1.51 9.64
N GLY A 218 13.67 -1.11 10.70
CA GLY A 218 13.01 -0.71 11.95
C GLY A 218 12.29 0.63 11.78
N GLU A 219 11.36 0.93 12.68
CA GLU A 219 10.55 2.16 12.64
C GLU A 219 11.45 3.42 12.52
N LYS A 220 12.40 3.57 13.44
CA LYS A 220 13.28 4.75 13.49
C LYS A 220 14.13 4.90 12.22
N ASP A 221 14.76 3.83 11.76
CA ASP A 221 15.66 3.87 10.59
C ASP A 221 14.89 4.17 9.31
N LEU A 222 13.67 3.64 9.18
CA LEU A 222 12.79 3.97 8.07
C LEU A 222 12.43 5.46 8.06
N GLN A 223 12.14 6.05 9.24
CA GLN A 223 11.82 7.47 9.31
C GLN A 223 13.02 8.36 8.97
N ILE A 224 14.23 7.98 9.36
CA ILE A 224 15.47 8.66 8.93
C ILE A 224 15.60 8.59 7.40
N LEU A 225 15.39 7.41 6.81
CA LEU A 225 15.44 7.22 5.36
C LEU A 225 14.39 8.06 4.63
N ARG A 226 13.17 8.17 5.19
CA ARG A 226 12.08 9.00 4.65
C ARG A 226 12.47 10.47 4.60
N TRP A 227 13.03 11.01 5.68
CA TRP A 227 13.57 12.38 5.72
C TRP A 227 14.67 12.59 4.69
N HIS A 228 15.63 11.67 4.59
CA HIS A 228 16.72 11.75 3.62
C HIS A 228 16.19 11.79 2.17
N LYS A 229 15.22 10.92 1.84
CA LYS A 229 14.58 10.92 0.52
C LYS A 229 13.86 12.25 0.24
N LEU A 230 13.13 12.80 1.20
CA LEU A 230 12.46 14.08 1.01
C LEU A 230 13.43 15.22 0.76
N ALA A 231 14.55 15.27 1.49
CA ALA A 231 15.59 16.27 1.26
C ALA A 231 16.14 16.21 -0.17
N ILE A 232 16.37 15.01 -0.71
CA ILE A 232 16.77 14.81 -2.11
C ILE A 232 15.71 15.34 -3.07
N ASN A 233 14.43 15.02 -2.85
CA ASN A 233 13.35 15.46 -3.72
C ASN A 233 13.21 16.99 -3.74
N GLN A 234 13.35 17.66 -2.60
CA GLN A 234 13.29 19.13 -2.52
C GLN A 234 14.45 19.77 -3.28
N ASN A 235 15.68 19.27 -3.10
CA ASN A 235 16.85 19.78 -3.82
C ASN A 235 16.79 19.52 -5.34
N SER A 236 16.15 18.42 -5.75
CA SER A 236 15.99 18.07 -7.17
C SER A 236 14.85 18.84 -7.87
N SER A 237 14.00 19.53 -7.10
CA SER A 237 12.83 20.27 -7.60
C SER A 237 13.11 21.77 -7.75
N SER A 238 14.32 22.25 -7.44
CA SER A 238 14.73 23.63 -7.70
C SER A 238 14.85 23.88 -9.21
N PRO A 239 14.15 24.89 -9.77
CA PRO A 239 14.30 25.24 -11.17
C PRO A 239 15.71 25.77 -11.44
N ALA A 240 16.35 25.21 -12.46
CA ALA A 240 17.46 25.87 -13.17
C ALA A 240 16.89 26.88 -14.17
#